data_AF-A0A9E6ETV9-F1
#
_entry.id   AF-A0A9E6ETV9-F1
#
_cell.length_a   1.000
_cell.length_b   1.000
_cell.length_c   1.000
_cell.angle_alpha   90.00
_cell.angle_beta   90.00
_cell.angle_gamma   90.00
#
_symmetry.space_group_name_H-M   'P 1'
#
loop_
_entity.id
_entity.type
_entity.pdbx_description
1 polymer ?
#
loop_
_entity_poly.entity_id
_entity_poly.type
_entity_poly.pdbx_seq_one_letter_code
_entity_poly.pdbx_strand_id
1 'polypeptide(L)'
;MIKIVNKVVNPDVRKKAIDRFRDKGIVLPTFAQMRNPELIPGKIKDKLKNIGLWELNPLNLFRINWHNEPKEKGGLYGGVNYIEIPKEISGVDARIVLVVGKWFPTGAHKVGAAYGCLAPRIISGEFDPTYNKAVWPSTGNYCRGGAFDSYLMGCTAVAILPEEMSKERFAWLKEIGAEVIATPGCESNVKEIYDKCWDIRKNRKDCIIFNQF
;
A
#
# COMPACT_ATOMS: atom_id res chain seq x y z
N MET A 1 22.00 7.40 2.86
CA MET A 1 21.99 5.93 3.06
C MET A 1 20.71 5.57 3.81
N ILE A 2 19.83 4.73 3.25
CA ILE A 2 18.62 4.27 3.95
C ILE A 2 19.07 3.42 5.14
N LYS A 3 18.75 3.83 6.36
CA LYS A 3 19.05 3.02 7.55
C LYS A 3 18.15 1.79 7.53
N ILE A 4 18.75 0.61 7.56
CA ILE A 4 18.02 -0.65 7.64
C ILE A 4 17.32 -0.70 9.01
N VAL A 5 15.99 -0.89 8.98
CA VAL A 5 15.19 -1.10 10.19
C VAL A 5 15.27 -2.58 10.56
N ASN A 6 16.20 -2.94 11.45
CA ASN A 6 16.44 -4.33 11.89
C ASN A 6 16.27 -4.55 13.40
N LYS A 7 15.82 -3.53 14.14
CA LYS A 7 15.55 -3.60 15.57
C LYS A 7 14.34 -2.78 15.96
N VAL A 8 13.74 -3.11 17.09
CA VAL A 8 12.72 -2.28 17.73
C VAL A 8 13.44 -1.05 18.30
N VAL A 9 12.98 0.15 17.92
CA VAL A 9 13.55 1.41 18.38
C VAL A 9 12.74 2.05 19.51
N ASN A 10 11.45 1.74 19.58
CA ASN A 10 10.56 2.19 20.66
C ASN A 10 9.58 1.06 21.05
N PRO A 11 9.87 0.34 22.15
CA PRO A 11 9.01 -0.76 22.62
C PRO A 11 7.58 -0.33 23.00
N ASP A 12 7.40 0.87 23.55
CA ASP A 12 6.09 1.36 23.98
C ASP A 12 5.19 1.68 22.80
N VAL A 13 5.73 2.34 21.77
CA VAL A 13 5.01 2.58 20.51
C VAL A 13 4.65 1.26 19.83
N ARG A 14 5.60 0.30 19.79
CA ARG A 14 5.33 -1.03 19.26
C ARG A 14 4.21 -1.74 20.03
N LYS A 15 4.19 -1.62 21.36
CA LYS A 15 3.11 -2.18 22.20
C LYS A 15 1.75 -1.59 21.83
N LYS A 16 1.64 -0.27 21.67
CA LYS A 16 0.40 0.38 21.20
C LYS A 16 -0.05 -0.14 19.83
N ALA A 17 0.88 -0.33 18.90
CA ALA A 17 0.58 -0.92 17.59
C ALA A 17 0.04 -2.36 17.72
N ILE A 18 0.69 -3.19 18.55
CA ILE A 18 0.23 -4.56 18.85
C ILE A 18 -1.18 -4.56 19.43
N ASP A 19 -1.44 -3.70 20.42
CA ASP A 19 -2.74 -3.65 21.09
C ASP A 19 -3.85 -3.18 20.13
N ARG A 20 -3.57 -2.14 19.32
CA ARG A 20 -4.48 -1.70 18.26
C ARG A 20 -4.78 -2.78 17.23
N PHE A 21 -3.75 -3.52 16.81
CA PHE A 21 -3.93 -4.57 15.79
C PHE A 21 -4.68 -5.76 16.36
N ARG A 22 -4.47 -6.09 17.64
CA ARG A 22 -5.25 -7.12 18.34
C ARG A 22 -6.73 -6.72 18.43
N ASP A 23 -7.02 -5.49 18.85
CA ASP A 23 -8.38 -4.94 18.95
C ASP A 23 -9.11 -4.97 17.59
N LYS A 24 -8.42 -4.57 16.52
CA LYS A 24 -8.98 -4.55 15.16
C LYS A 24 -8.90 -5.88 14.41
N GLY A 25 -8.33 -6.93 15.01
CA GLY A 25 -8.12 -8.23 14.35
C GLY A 25 -7.18 -8.17 13.13
N ILE A 26 -6.27 -7.19 13.08
CA ILE A 26 -5.32 -6.99 11.98
C ILE A 26 -4.14 -7.96 12.13
N VAL A 27 -3.86 -8.71 11.07
CA VAL A 27 -2.68 -9.58 10.98
C VAL A 27 -1.90 -9.20 9.73
N LEU A 28 -0.60 -8.97 9.91
CA LEU A 28 0.29 -8.60 8.81
C LEU A 28 0.90 -9.86 8.14
N PRO A 29 1.01 -9.91 6.81
CA PRO A 29 1.86 -10.89 6.14
C PRO A 29 3.34 -10.59 6.41
N THR A 30 4.13 -11.64 6.53
CA THR A 30 5.59 -11.52 6.44
C THR A 30 6.01 -11.29 4.98
N PHE A 31 7.18 -10.67 4.77
CA PHE A 31 7.74 -10.58 3.41
C PHE A 31 8.00 -11.96 2.78
N ALA A 32 8.31 -12.98 3.60
CA ALA A 32 8.43 -14.36 3.13
C ALA A 32 7.09 -14.89 2.56
N GLN A 33 5.97 -14.61 3.22
CA GLN A 33 4.63 -14.96 2.74
C GLN A 33 4.21 -14.17 1.50
N MET A 34 4.59 -12.90 1.40
CA MET A 34 4.34 -12.11 0.19
C MET A 34 5.14 -12.64 -0.99
N ARG A 35 6.38 -13.10 -0.77
CA ARG A 35 7.21 -13.74 -1.80
C ARG A 35 6.71 -15.13 -2.18
N ASN A 36 6.33 -15.94 -1.19
CA ASN A 36 5.76 -17.28 -1.39
C ASN A 36 4.41 -17.40 -0.66
N PRO A 37 3.28 -17.22 -1.37
CA PRO A 37 1.94 -17.35 -0.80
C PRO A 37 1.57 -18.76 -0.31
N GLU A 38 2.35 -19.79 -0.66
CA GLU A 38 2.17 -21.13 -0.09
C GLU A 38 2.33 -21.11 1.44
N LEU A 39 3.22 -20.25 1.96
CA LEU A 39 3.50 -20.06 3.38
C LEU A 39 2.36 -19.36 4.16
N ILE A 40 1.32 -18.90 3.47
CA ILE A 40 0.17 -18.25 4.10
C ILE A 40 -0.69 -19.32 4.79
N PRO A 41 -1.06 -19.14 6.08
CA PRO A 41 -1.85 -20.11 6.82
C PRO A 41 -3.18 -20.44 6.13
N GLY A 42 -3.57 -21.73 6.15
CA GLY A 42 -4.83 -22.20 5.55
C GLY A 42 -6.05 -21.42 6.02
N LYS A 43 -6.13 -21.13 7.33
CA LYS A 43 -7.20 -20.29 7.92
C LYS A 43 -7.35 -18.89 7.30
N ILE A 44 -6.27 -18.32 6.76
CA ILE A 44 -6.31 -17.03 6.07
C ILE A 44 -6.81 -17.25 4.64
N LYS A 45 -6.28 -18.26 3.94
CA LYS A 45 -6.74 -18.65 2.59
C LYS A 45 -8.24 -18.94 2.57
N ASP A 46 -8.77 -19.65 3.57
CA ASP A 46 -10.20 -19.96 3.65
C ASP A 46 -11.07 -18.73 3.81
N LYS A 47 -10.63 -17.73 4.60
CA LYS A 47 -11.34 -16.45 4.72
C LYS A 47 -11.28 -15.64 3.42
N LEU A 48 -10.15 -15.66 2.72
CA LEU A 48 -9.96 -14.94 1.46
C LEU A 48 -10.92 -15.39 0.35
N LYS A 49 -11.38 -16.65 0.38
CA LYS A 49 -12.38 -17.18 -0.57
C LYS A 49 -13.69 -16.38 -0.61
N ASN A 50 -13.99 -15.65 0.47
CA ASN A 50 -15.23 -14.86 0.58
C ASN A 50 -15.02 -13.35 0.41
N ILE A 51 -13.78 -12.89 0.22
CA ILE A 51 -13.39 -11.47 0.24
C ILE A 51 -13.08 -10.98 -1.18
N GLY A 52 -13.60 -9.80 -1.53
CA GLY A 52 -13.27 -9.12 -2.79
C GLY A 52 -11.81 -8.64 -2.82
N LEU A 53 -11.16 -8.70 -3.98
CA LEU A 53 -9.74 -8.34 -4.14
C LEU A 53 -9.44 -6.88 -3.74
N TRP A 54 -10.40 -5.99 -3.96
CA TRP A 54 -10.29 -4.55 -3.67
C TRP A 54 -11.05 -4.11 -2.42
N GLU A 55 -11.63 -5.05 -1.68
CA GLU A 55 -12.39 -4.77 -0.46
C GLU A 55 -11.48 -4.21 0.64
N LEU A 56 -12.02 -3.30 1.46
CA LEU A 56 -11.34 -2.72 2.62
C LEU A 56 -11.30 -3.70 3.80
N ASN A 57 -10.66 -4.85 3.58
CA ASN A 57 -10.53 -5.94 4.53
C ASN A 57 -9.03 -6.17 4.84
N PRO A 58 -8.59 -6.17 6.11
CA PRO A 58 -7.17 -6.34 6.46
C PRO A 58 -6.53 -7.62 5.89
N LEU A 59 -7.32 -8.66 5.59
CA LEU A 59 -6.80 -9.87 4.99
C LEU A 59 -6.31 -9.66 3.55
N ASN A 60 -6.74 -8.60 2.84
CA ASN A 60 -6.20 -8.27 1.52
C ASN A 60 -4.71 -7.84 1.58
N LEU A 61 -4.13 -7.57 2.75
CA LEU A 61 -2.67 -7.45 2.90
C LEU A 61 -1.93 -8.72 2.42
N PHE A 62 -2.52 -9.90 2.64
CA PHE A 62 -1.97 -11.19 2.17
C PHE A 62 -2.06 -11.37 0.64
N ARG A 63 -2.77 -10.48 -0.07
CA ARG A 63 -2.82 -10.43 -1.53
C ARG A 63 -1.84 -9.43 -2.13
N ILE A 64 -0.92 -8.86 -1.35
CA ILE A 64 0.13 -7.99 -1.88
C ILE A 64 1.27 -8.86 -2.44
N ASN A 65 1.03 -9.52 -3.57
CA ASN A 65 1.98 -10.39 -4.26
C ASN A 65 1.59 -10.63 -5.74
N TRP A 66 2.52 -11.18 -6.54
CA TRP A 66 2.35 -11.40 -7.99
C TRP A 66 1.54 -12.64 -8.38
N HIS A 67 1.22 -13.49 -7.41
CA HIS A 67 0.62 -14.80 -7.62
C HIS A 67 -0.90 -14.81 -7.45
N ASN A 68 -1.55 -13.67 -7.21
CA ASN A 68 -3.00 -13.65 -7.03
C ASN A 68 -3.70 -14.27 -8.23
N GLU A 69 -4.64 -15.17 -7.96
CA GLU A 69 -5.49 -15.71 -9.01
C GLU A 69 -6.28 -14.56 -9.69
N PRO A 70 -6.39 -14.54 -11.04
CA PRO A 70 -7.16 -13.54 -11.82
C PRO A 70 -8.67 -13.48 -11.57
N LYS A 71 -9.09 -13.30 -10.31
CA LYS A 71 -10.48 -13.26 -9.86
C LYS A 71 -10.72 -12.04 -8.99
N GLU A 72 -11.82 -11.35 -9.26
CA GLU A 72 -12.25 -10.17 -8.51
C GLU A 72 -12.71 -10.50 -7.09
N LYS A 73 -13.20 -11.72 -6.85
CA LYS A 73 -13.64 -12.21 -5.55
C LYS A 73 -13.23 -13.65 -5.33
N GLY A 74 -12.76 -13.94 -4.12
CA GLY A 74 -12.47 -15.30 -3.69
C GLY A 74 -11.23 -15.96 -4.29
N GLY A 75 -10.51 -15.28 -5.17
CA GLY A 75 -9.26 -15.78 -5.74
C GLY A 75 -8.21 -16.05 -4.67
N LEU A 76 -7.48 -17.15 -4.83
CA LEU A 76 -6.35 -17.47 -3.97
C LEU A 76 -5.06 -17.12 -4.69
N TYR A 77 -4.21 -18.11 -4.96
CA TYR A 77 -2.90 -17.93 -5.55
C TYR A 77 -2.65 -18.98 -6.63
N GLY A 78 -1.85 -18.62 -7.64
CA GLY A 78 -1.40 -19.47 -8.71
C GLY A 78 0.00 -19.10 -9.19
N GLY A 79 0.27 -19.29 -10.47
CA GLY A 79 1.50 -18.81 -11.10
C GLY A 79 1.60 -17.29 -11.10
N VAL A 80 2.78 -16.75 -11.44
CA VAL A 80 2.92 -15.32 -11.73
C VAL A 80 2.02 -14.96 -12.89
N ASN A 81 1.26 -13.87 -12.77
CA ASN A 81 0.46 -13.37 -13.87
C ASN A 81 1.36 -12.65 -14.88
N TYR A 82 1.44 -13.17 -16.11
CA TYR A 82 2.20 -12.53 -17.18
C TYR A 82 1.55 -12.74 -18.55
N ILE A 83 1.90 -11.87 -19.50
CA ILE A 83 1.60 -12.00 -20.92
C ILE A 83 2.95 -12.12 -21.63
N GLU A 84 3.08 -13.07 -22.55
CA GLU A 84 4.25 -13.18 -23.41
C GLU A 84 3.93 -12.50 -24.74
N ILE A 85 4.79 -11.56 -25.17
CA ILE A 85 4.64 -10.95 -26.50
C ILE A 85 5.32 -11.88 -27.50
N PRO A 86 4.56 -12.45 -28.46
CA PRO A 86 5.12 -13.36 -29.44
C PRO A 86 6.04 -12.63 -30.43
N LYS A 87 6.95 -13.36 -31.06
CA LYS A 87 7.90 -12.81 -32.05
C LYS A 87 7.17 -12.18 -33.24
N GLU A 88 6.01 -12.72 -33.60
CA GLU A 88 5.15 -12.24 -34.68
C GLU A 88 4.61 -10.82 -34.41
N ILE A 89 4.53 -10.40 -33.14
CA ILE A 89 4.13 -9.03 -32.75
C ILE A 89 5.36 -8.16 -32.49
N SER A 90 6.39 -8.69 -31.83
CA SER A 90 7.54 -7.90 -31.40
C SER A 90 8.61 -7.69 -32.49
N GLY A 91 8.68 -8.59 -33.47
CA GLY A 91 9.69 -8.58 -34.54
C GLY A 91 11.12 -8.90 -34.11
N VAL A 92 11.35 -9.29 -32.85
CA VAL A 92 12.69 -9.54 -32.30
C VAL A 92 12.84 -10.96 -31.77
N ASP A 93 14.08 -11.48 -31.74
CA ASP A 93 14.39 -12.80 -31.17
C ASP A 93 14.35 -12.84 -29.64
N ALA A 94 14.43 -11.68 -29.00
CA ALA A 94 14.38 -11.59 -27.54
C ALA A 94 12.98 -11.97 -27.02
N ARG A 95 12.93 -12.84 -26.01
CA ARG A 95 11.69 -13.19 -25.31
C ARG A 95 11.22 -12.01 -24.46
N ILE A 96 10.02 -11.49 -24.73
CA ILE A 96 9.44 -10.36 -24.00
C ILE A 96 8.27 -10.83 -23.14
N VAL A 97 8.40 -10.65 -21.82
CA VAL A 97 7.38 -11.01 -20.84
C VAL A 97 6.88 -9.75 -20.12
N LEU A 98 5.57 -9.52 -20.14
CA LEU A 98 4.89 -8.45 -19.44
C LEU A 98 4.25 -8.99 -18.16
N VAL A 99 4.77 -8.60 -17.00
CA VAL A 99 4.19 -9.00 -15.72
C VAL A 99 2.95 -8.17 -15.41
N VAL A 100 1.84 -8.82 -15.05
CA VAL A 100 0.53 -8.19 -14.89
C VAL A 100 0.30 -7.75 -13.44
N GLY A 101 0.38 -6.44 -13.20
CA GLY A 101 0.15 -5.84 -11.87
C GLY A 101 -1.33 -5.56 -11.52
N LYS A 102 -2.27 -5.83 -12.43
CA LYS A 102 -3.72 -5.56 -12.25
C LYS A 102 -4.32 -6.32 -11.06
N TRP A 103 -3.82 -7.52 -10.78
CA TRP A 103 -4.40 -8.43 -9.78
C TRP A 103 -3.90 -8.17 -8.36
N PHE A 104 -3.23 -7.05 -8.11
CA PHE A 104 -2.97 -6.57 -6.75
C PHE A 104 -4.21 -5.86 -6.19
N PRO A 105 -4.33 -5.78 -4.85
CA PRO A 105 -5.22 -4.82 -4.22
C PRO A 105 -4.98 -3.41 -4.80
N THR A 106 -6.03 -2.61 -4.87
CA THR A 106 -6.09 -1.32 -5.61
C THR A 106 -5.88 -1.36 -7.14
N GLY A 107 -5.63 -2.55 -7.71
CA GLY A 107 -5.45 -2.72 -9.16
C GLY A 107 -4.03 -2.42 -9.64
N ALA A 108 -3.07 -2.23 -8.73
CA ALA A 108 -1.71 -1.84 -9.06
C ALA A 108 -0.70 -2.36 -8.01
N HIS A 109 0.47 -2.79 -8.48
CA HIS A 109 1.57 -3.30 -7.66
C HIS A 109 2.16 -2.28 -6.65
N LYS A 110 1.84 -0.98 -6.80
CA LYS A 110 2.35 0.08 -5.93
C LYS A 110 1.90 -0.04 -4.47
N VAL A 111 0.81 -0.78 -4.21
CA VAL A 111 0.43 -1.18 -2.84
C VAL A 111 1.56 -1.96 -2.15
N GLY A 112 2.33 -2.78 -2.87
CA GLY A 112 3.49 -3.46 -2.29
C GLY A 112 4.63 -2.51 -1.88
N ALA A 113 4.86 -1.46 -2.66
CA ALA A 113 5.85 -0.44 -2.31
C ALA A 113 5.42 0.35 -1.07
N ALA A 114 4.14 0.71 -0.96
CA ALA A 114 3.61 1.44 0.18
C ALA A 114 3.64 0.59 1.47
N TYR A 115 3.20 -0.68 1.40
CA TYR A 115 3.31 -1.63 2.51
C TYR A 115 4.75 -1.79 2.98
N GLY A 116 5.69 -1.95 2.04
CA GLY A 116 7.12 -2.07 2.32
C GLY A 116 7.71 -0.85 3.04
N CYS A 117 7.12 0.33 2.87
CA CYS A 117 7.47 1.53 3.59
C CYS A 117 6.83 1.60 4.99
N LEU A 118 5.53 1.29 5.11
CA LEU A 118 4.76 1.47 6.35
C LEU A 118 4.99 0.35 7.38
N ALA A 119 4.95 -0.91 6.96
CA ALA A 119 5.01 -2.05 7.86
C ALA A 119 6.28 -2.08 8.73
N PRO A 120 7.50 -1.85 8.20
CA PRO A 120 8.70 -1.80 9.03
C PRO A 120 8.68 -0.69 10.08
N ARG A 121 8.11 0.48 9.77
CA ARG A 121 8.00 1.60 10.74
C ARG A 121 7.07 1.26 11.90
N ILE A 122 5.93 0.63 11.60
CA ILE A 122 4.99 0.19 12.64
C ILE A 122 5.63 -0.89 13.51
N ILE A 123 6.21 -1.93 12.89
CA ILE A 123 6.76 -3.10 13.60
C ILE A 123 7.94 -2.72 14.51
N SER A 124 8.76 -1.76 14.10
CA SER A 124 9.91 -1.28 14.88
C SER A 124 9.55 -0.25 15.96
N GLY A 125 8.33 0.30 15.94
CA GLY A 125 7.91 1.37 16.84
C GLY A 125 8.30 2.77 16.38
N GLU A 126 8.69 2.96 15.12
CA GLU A 126 8.94 4.30 14.54
C GLU A 126 7.65 5.03 14.14
N PHE A 127 6.52 4.31 14.05
CA PHE A 127 5.22 4.85 13.71
C PHE A 127 4.16 4.32 14.69
N ASP A 128 3.48 5.21 15.40
CA ASP A 128 2.35 4.91 16.29
C ASP A 128 1.03 4.98 15.49
N PRO A 129 0.36 3.86 15.17
CA PRO A 129 -0.87 3.88 14.37
C PRO A 129 -2.09 4.45 15.10
N THR A 130 -1.96 4.83 16.38
CA THR A 130 -2.99 5.52 17.15
C THR A 130 -2.84 7.05 17.16
N TYR A 131 -1.66 7.56 16.79
CA TYR A 131 -1.33 8.99 16.81
C TYR A 131 -0.83 9.49 15.46
N ASN A 132 0.09 8.77 14.83
CA ASN A 132 0.70 9.19 13.59
C ASN A 132 -0.24 9.01 12.39
N LYS A 133 -0.10 9.93 11.44
CA LYS A 133 -0.75 9.89 10.13
C LYS A 133 0.30 9.62 9.04
N ALA A 134 -0.01 8.70 8.14
CA ALA A 134 0.88 8.31 7.05
C ALA A 134 0.64 9.19 5.83
N VAL A 135 1.62 10.03 5.48
CA VAL A 135 1.54 10.94 4.35
C VAL A 135 2.09 10.29 3.09
N TRP A 136 1.30 10.30 2.03
CA TRP A 136 1.60 9.65 0.76
C TRP A 136 1.71 10.66 -0.38
N PRO A 137 2.89 11.28 -0.60
CA PRO A 137 3.07 12.34 -1.59
C PRO A 137 3.20 11.78 -3.00
N SER A 138 2.07 11.46 -3.62
CA SER A 138 2.04 10.97 -5.01
C SER A 138 0.69 11.26 -5.65
N THR A 139 0.73 11.65 -6.91
CA THR A 139 -0.46 11.81 -7.76
C THR A 139 -0.96 10.51 -8.35
N GLY A 140 -0.41 9.33 -8.00
CA GLY A 140 -0.72 8.08 -8.70
C GLY A 140 -0.99 6.91 -7.77
N ASN A 141 -0.77 5.71 -8.30
CA ASN A 141 -1.05 4.45 -7.61
C ASN A 141 -0.29 4.27 -6.28
N TYR A 142 0.80 4.99 -6.05
CA TYR A 142 1.51 4.93 -4.76
C TYR A 142 0.71 5.58 -3.64
N CYS A 143 0.05 6.73 -3.88
CA CYS A 143 -0.85 7.34 -2.91
C CYS A 143 -2.10 6.49 -2.68
N ARG A 144 -2.67 5.94 -3.77
CA ARG A 144 -3.80 5.00 -3.67
C ARG A 144 -3.45 3.76 -2.84
N GLY A 145 -2.32 3.12 -3.15
CA GLY A 145 -1.82 1.96 -2.43
C GLY A 145 -1.54 2.27 -0.96
N GLY A 146 -0.87 3.38 -0.68
CA GLY A 146 -0.58 3.80 0.69
C GLY A 146 -1.81 4.15 1.50
N ALA A 147 -2.80 4.83 0.90
CA ALA A 147 -4.04 5.12 1.60
C ALA A 147 -4.85 3.85 1.91
N PHE A 148 -4.86 2.88 0.99
CA PHE A 148 -5.43 1.56 1.19
C PHE A 148 -4.72 0.79 2.32
N ASP A 149 -3.39 0.70 2.28
CA ASP A 149 -2.59 0.04 3.32
C ASP A 149 -2.78 0.71 4.68
N SER A 150 -2.79 2.04 4.72
CA SER A 150 -3.06 2.80 5.94
C SER A 150 -4.40 2.42 6.57
N TYR A 151 -5.47 2.34 5.76
CA TYR A 151 -6.78 1.89 6.26
C TYR A 151 -6.72 0.45 6.79
N LEU A 152 -6.16 -0.48 6.00
CA LEU A 152 -6.07 -1.90 6.37
C LEU A 152 -5.21 -2.14 7.62
N MET A 153 -4.18 -1.32 7.81
CA MET A 153 -3.27 -1.33 8.97
C MET A 153 -3.76 -0.39 10.08
N GLY A 154 -4.96 0.16 9.94
CA GLY A 154 -5.67 0.89 10.97
C GLY A 154 -5.09 2.27 11.30
N CYS A 155 -4.30 2.92 10.47
CA CYS A 155 -3.83 4.29 10.69
C CYS A 155 -4.44 5.28 9.69
N THR A 156 -4.43 6.57 10.02
CA THR A 156 -4.97 7.61 9.13
C THR A 156 -3.99 7.88 7.99
N ALA A 157 -4.49 7.85 6.75
CA ALA A 157 -3.75 8.31 5.58
C ALA A 157 -3.88 9.82 5.40
N VAL A 158 -2.83 10.47 4.91
CA VAL A 158 -2.87 11.84 4.39
C VAL A 158 -2.45 11.79 2.92
N ALA A 159 -3.41 12.05 2.04
CA ALA A 159 -3.20 12.10 0.61
C ALA A 159 -2.92 13.55 0.18
N ILE A 160 -1.76 13.79 -0.42
CA ILE A 160 -1.43 15.07 -1.04
C ILE A 160 -1.51 14.88 -2.55
N LEU A 161 -2.46 15.56 -3.18
CA LEU A 161 -2.67 15.46 -4.62
C LEU A 161 -3.18 16.78 -5.22
N PRO A 162 -2.92 17.04 -6.51
CA PRO A 162 -3.38 18.23 -7.18
C PRO A 162 -4.91 18.34 -7.25
N GLU A 163 -5.43 19.56 -7.23
CA GLU A 163 -6.87 19.84 -7.22
C GLU A 163 -7.58 19.51 -8.53
N GLU A 164 -6.86 19.52 -9.66
CA GLU A 164 -7.41 19.15 -10.98
C GLU A 164 -7.52 17.62 -11.18
N MET A 165 -7.15 16.83 -10.17
CA MET A 165 -7.36 15.38 -10.21
C MET A 165 -8.87 15.04 -10.23
N SER A 166 -9.18 13.85 -10.74
CA SER A 166 -10.57 13.42 -10.93
C SER A 166 -11.38 13.41 -9.62
N LYS A 167 -12.68 13.77 -9.71
CA LYS A 167 -13.59 13.81 -8.56
C LYS A 167 -13.76 12.44 -7.91
N GLU A 168 -13.75 11.38 -8.71
CA GLU A 168 -13.83 9.99 -8.26
C GLU A 168 -12.67 9.64 -7.32
N ARG A 169 -11.48 10.17 -7.60
CA ARG A 169 -10.32 9.97 -6.73
C ARG A 169 -10.49 10.64 -5.37
N PHE A 170 -10.97 11.89 -5.35
CA PHE A 170 -11.27 12.58 -4.10
C PHE A 170 -12.39 11.90 -3.31
N ALA A 171 -13.44 11.42 -3.98
CA ALA A 171 -14.53 10.69 -3.35
C ALA A 171 -14.03 9.40 -2.70
N TRP A 172 -13.25 8.60 -3.43
CA TRP A 172 -12.67 7.36 -2.91
C TRP A 172 -11.75 7.60 -1.71
N LEU A 173 -10.89 8.62 -1.76
CA LEU A 173 -10.02 8.98 -0.63
C LEU A 173 -10.81 9.38 0.63
N LYS A 174 -11.93 10.09 0.46
CA LYS A 174 -12.82 10.44 1.58
C LYS A 174 -13.55 9.22 2.13
N GLU A 175 -14.01 8.31 1.27
CA GLU A 175 -14.70 7.08 1.66
C GLU A 175 -13.81 6.18 2.53
N ILE A 176 -12.52 6.06 2.19
CA ILE A 176 -11.55 5.32 3.02
C ILE A 176 -11.08 6.11 4.26
N GLY A 177 -11.62 7.30 4.53
CA GLY A 177 -11.28 8.12 5.70
C GLY A 177 -9.89 8.75 5.65
N ALA A 178 -9.33 9.01 4.46
CA ALA A 178 -8.08 9.74 4.33
C ALA A 178 -8.28 11.26 4.54
N GLU A 179 -7.32 11.89 5.21
CA GLU A 179 -7.16 13.35 5.18
C GLU A 179 -6.64 13.73 3.78
N VAL A 180 -7.30 14.68 3.12
CA VAL A 180 -6.93 15.09 1.76
C VAL A 180 -6.42 16.53 1.78
N ILE A 181 -5.24 16.73 1.21
CA ILE A 181 -4.63 18.04 1.00
C ILE A 181 -4.52 18.26 -0.50
N ALA A 182 -5.36 19.15 -1.02
CA ALA A 182 -5.32 19.57 -2.41
C ALA A 182 -4.18 20.59 -2.62
N THR A 183 -3.35 20.38 -3.63
CA THR A 183 -2.33 21.34 -4.08
C THR A 183 -2.75 21.97 -5.41
N PRO A 184 -2.31 23.19 -5.75
CA PRO A 184 -2.58 23.77 -7.08
C PRO A 184 -2.01 22.92 -8.22
N GLY A 185 -2.68 22.93 -9.37
CA GLY A 185 -2.20 22.32 -10.63
C GLY A 185 -2.76 20.94 -10.97
N CYS A 186 -2.12 20.27 -11.92
CA CYS A 186 -2.54 19.00 -12.51
C CYS A 186 -1.64 17.81 -12.09
N GLU A 187 -1.90 16.61 -12.63
CA GLU A 187 -1.18 15.36 -12.25
C GLU A 187 0.36 15.45 -12.37
N SER A 188 0.86 16.37 -13.20
CA SER A 188 2.28 16.63 -13.44
C SER A 188 2.93 17.65 -12.48
N ASN A 189 2.15 18.35 -11.65
CA ASN A 189 2.62 19.34 -10.69
C ASN A 189 3.13 18.69 -9.39
N VAL A 190 4.30 18.05 -9.50
CA VAL A 190 4.89 17.29 -8.38
C VAL A 190 5.63 18.19 -7.38
N LYS A 191 6.09 19.37 -7.80
CA LYS A 191 6.83 20.30 -6.92
C LYS A 191 5.97 20.75 -5.74
N GLU A 192 4.73 21.11 -6.01
CA GLU A 192 3.76 21.65 -5.05
C GLU A 192 3.44 20.62 -3.96
N ILE A 193 3.40 19.33 -4.32
CA ILE A 193 3.25 18.21 -3.39
C ILE A 193 4.44 18.14 -2.44
N TYR A 194 5.67 18.30 -2.94
CA TYR A 194 6.87 18.28 -2.11
C TYR A 194 7.03 19.55 -1.27
N ASP A 195 6.67 20.72 -1.79
CA ASP A 195 6.60 21.94 -0.99
C ASP A 195 5.65 21.74 0.20
N LYS A 196 4.49 21.11 -0.04
CA LYS A 196 3.56 20.76 1.04
C LYS A 196 4.14 19.73 2.00
N CYS A 197 4.95 18.79 1.54
CA CYS A 197 5.70 17.89 2.42
C CYS A 197 6.67 18.64 3.34
N TRP A 198 7.36 19.66 2.82
CA TRP A 198 8.26 20.49 3.63
C TRP A 198 7.51 21.28 4.69
N ASP A 199 6.34 21.83 4.35
CA ASP A 199 5.43 22.48 5.30
C ASP A 199 4.97 21.50 6.40
N ILE A 200 4.52 20.31 6.03
CA ILE A 200 4.10 19.26 6.98
C ILE A 200 5.24 18.88 7.92
N ARG A 201 6.47 18.68 7.43
CA ARG A 201 7.64 18.35 8.28
C ARG A 201 7.88 19.41 9.36
N LYS A 202 7.67 20.68 9.02
CA LYS A 202 7.84 21.80 9.96
C LYS A 202 6.70 21.82 10.99
N ASN A 203 5.46 21.71 10.50
CA ASN A 203 4.28 22.16 11.23
C ASN A 203 3.37 21.04 11.77
N ARG A 204 3.47 19.80 11.28
CA ARG A 204 2.58 18.68 11.66
C ARG A 204 3.38 17.52 12.26
N LYS A 205 3.52 17.52 13.59
CA LYS A 205 4.28 16.48 14.32
C LYS A 205 3.60 15.12 14.34
N ASP A 206 2.29 15.08 14.10
CA ASP A 206 1.51 13.86 13.92
C ASP A 206 1.78 13.19 12.56
N CYS A 207 2.33 13.89 11.58
CA CYS A 207 2.50 13.37 10.22
C CYS A 207 3.89 12.76 9.97
N ILE A 208 3.92 11.55 9.40
CA ILE A 208 5.15 10.89 8.93
C ILE A 208 5.06 10.72 7.41
N ILE A 209 6.07 11.23 6.70
CA ILE A 209 6.11 11.26 5.24
C ILE A 209 6.81 10.03 4.67
N PHE A 210 6.08 9.27 3.87
CA PHE A 210 6.58 8.09 3.16
C PHE A 210 6.92 8.43 1.71
N ASN A 211 8.03 9.17 1.52
CA ASN A 211 8.51 9.50 0.17
C ASN A 211 9.02 8.25 -0.55
N GLN A 212 8.60 8.04 -1.81
CA GLN A 212 9.04 6.92 -2.64
C GLN A 212 10.36 7.18 -3.38
N PHE A 213 10.91 8.39 -3.27
CA PHE A 213 12.16 8.83 -3.90
C PHE A 213 13.19 9.30 -2.86
#